data_AF-A0A261EYP3-F1
#
_entry.id   AF-A0A261EYP3-F1
#
_cell.length_a   1.000
_cell.length_b   1.000
_cell.length_c   1.000
_cell.angle_alpha   90.00
_cell.angle_beta   90.00
_cell.angle_gamma   90.00
#
_symmetry.space_group_name_H-M   'P 1'
#
loop_
_entity.id
_entity.type
_entity.pdbx_description
1 polymer ?
#
loop_
_entity_poly.entity_id
_entity_poly.type
_entity_poly.pdbx_seq_one_letter_code
_entity_poly.pdbx_strand_id
1 'polypeptide(L)'
;MVTYEQACDIAASVFPGSPLSDAFEYSGGWVYNTQAQGWTEGQPRYEFGVSIIVHKADGGWKYFNVGNPEFLDVLDVLEPVALPEKYAALIRPKGDAGQTA
;
A
#
# COMPACT_ATOMS: atom_id res chain seq x y z
N MET A 1 8.78 19.44 0.16
CA MET A 1 8.18 18.40 1.03
C MET A 1 6.79 18.12 0.53
N VAL A 2 6.47 16.87 0.24
CA VAL A 2 5.13 16.46 -0.22
C VAL A 2 4.24 16.09 0.97
N THR A 3 2.95 16.37 0.86
CA THR A 3 1.96 15.96 1.86
C THR A 3 1.66 14.47 1.73
N TYR A 4 1.07 13.88 2.77
CA TYR A 4 0.65 12.47 2.71
C TYR A 4 -0.39 12.22 1.61
N GLU A 5 -1.33 13.15 1.39
CA GLU A 5 -2.28 13.06 0.27
C GLU A 5 -1.60 13.08 -1.09
N GLN A 6 -0.62 13.98 -1.30
CA GLN A 6 0.17 14.02 -2.52
C GLN A 6 0.96 12.72 -2.72
N ALA A 7 1.50 12.14 -1.65
CA ALA A 7 2.20 10.86 -1.70
C ALA A 7 1.25 9.71 -2.08
N CYS A 8 0.00 9.73 -1.60
CA CYS A 8 -1.02 8.78 -2.02
C CYS A 8 -1.41 8.96 -3.50
N ASP A 9 -1.55 10.21 -3.97
CA ASP A 9 -1.80 10.50 -5.39
C ASP A 9 -0.66 9.98 -6.28
N ILE A 10 0.59 10.19 -5.87
CA ILE A 10 1.78 9.65 -6.56
C ILE A 10 1.70 8.12 -6.59
N ALA A 11 1.52 7.47 -5.44
CA ALA A 11 1.48 6.01 -5.35
C ALA A 11 0.35 5.40 -6.21
N ALA A 12 -0.85 5.98 -6.16
CA ALA A 12 -1.98 5.54 -6.99
C ALA A 12 -1.74 5.72 -8.50
N SER A 13 -0.89 6.67 -8.89
CA SER A 13 -0.54 6.90 -10.29
C SER A 13 0.47 5.91 -10.88
N VAL A 14 1.26 5.22 -10.03
CA VAL A 14 2.34 4.34 -10.48
C VAL A 14 1.80 3.07 -11.16
N PHE A 15 0.74 2.47 -10.60
CA PHE A 15 0.08 1.29 -11.15
C PHE A 15 -1.42 1.53 -11.34
N PRO A 16 -1.82 2.16 -12.46
CA PRO A 16 -3.23 2.40 -12.75
C PRO A 16 -4.03 1.10 -12.75
N GLY A 17 -5.05 1.02 -11.90
CA GLY A 17 -5.92 -0.16 -11.74
C GLY A 17 -5.45 -1.17 -10.69
N SER A 18 -4.28 -1.00 -10.07
CA SER A 18 -3.87 -1.80 -8.92
C SER A 18 -4.17 -1.05 -7.61
N PRO A 19 -5.20 -1.47 -6.84
CA PRO A 19 -5.52 -0.84 -5.57
C PRO A 19 -4.33 -0.76 -4.60
N LEU A 20 -4.23 0.36 -3.87
CA LEU A 20 -3.41 0.42 -2.65
C LEU A 20 -4.08 -0.47 -1.59
N SER A 21 -3.31 -1.36 -0.98
CA SER A 21 -3.75 -2.39 -0.01
C SER A 21 -3.37 -2.06 1.43
N ASP A 22 -2.21 -1.43 1.63
CA ASP A 22 -1.70 -1.01 2.93
C ASP A 22 -0.78 0.20 2.76
N ALA A 23 -0.61 1.00 3.82
CA ALA A 23 0.34 2.09 3.87
C ALA A 23 1.09 2.13 5.20
N PHE A 24 2.38 2.48 5.14
CA PHE A 24 3.28 2.55 6.29
C PHE A 24 4.09 3.85 6.22
N GLU A 25 4.35 4.46 7.36
CA GLU A 25 5.19 5.64 7.49
C GLU A 25 6.56 5.27 8.05
N TYR A 26 7.58 5.93 7.50
CA TYR A 26 8.94 5.92 8.04
C TYR A 26 9.51 7.34 8.03
N SER A 27 10.69 7.51 8.64
CA SER A 27 11.33 8.83 8.79
C SER A 27 11.54 9.57 7.45
N GLY A 28 11.83 8.84 6.37
CA GLY A 28 12.11 9.41 5.04
C GLY A 28 10.91 9.48 4.09
N GLY A 29 9.75 8.92 4.43
CA GLY A 29 8.68 8.76 3.46
C GLY A 29 7.53 7.88 3.89
N TRP A 30 6.84 7.36 2.89
CA TRP A 30 5.78 6.37 3.04
C TRP A 30 6.03 5.18 2.12
N VAL A 31 5.56 4.02 2.54
CA VAL A 31 5.55 2.79 1.76
C VAL A 31 4.10 2.37 1.55
N TYR A 32 3.75 2.01 0.33
CA TYR A 32 2.42 1.61 -0.07
C TYR A 32 2.47 0.24 -0.72
N ASN A 33 1.65 -0.70 -0.26
CA ASN A 33 1.53 -1.99 -0.92
C ASN A 33 0.43 -1.93 -1.96
N THR A 34 0.66 -2.50 -3.13
CA THR A 34 -0.32 -2.62 -4.21
C THR A 34 -0.58 -4.08 -4.51
N GLN A 35 -1.82 -4.41 -4.85
CA GLN A 35 -2.21 -5.75 -5.28
C GLN A 35 -3.11 -5.66 -6.50
N ALA A 36 -2.83 -6.46 -7.53
CA ALA A 36 -3.58 -6.41 -8.79
C ALA A 36 -5.07 -6.76 -8.63
N GLN A 37 -5.40 -7.63 -7.67
CA GLN A 37 -6.77 -8.08 -7.40
C GLN A 37 -7.34 -7.57 -6.06
N GLY A 38 -6.56 -6.77 -5.32
CA GLY A 38 -6.84 -6.48 -3.91
C GLY A 38 -6.60 -7.69 -3.00
N TRP A 39 -6.61 -7.45 -1.69
CA TRP A 39 -6.45 -8.49 -0.67
C TRP A 39 -7.82 -9.00 -0.20
N THR A 40 -7.93 -10.31 0.05
CA THR A 40 -9.11 -10.93 0.66
C THR A 40 -8.77 -11.60 1.98
N GLU A 41 -9.74 -11.60 2.91
CA GLU A 41 -9.61 -12.25 4.21
C GLU A 41 -9.39 -13.76 4.03
N GLY A 42 -8.22 -14.26 4.45
CA GLY A 42 -7.82 -15.67 4.29
C GLY A 42 -6.70 -15.90 3.28
N GLN A 43 -6.34 -14.91 2.47
CA GLN A 43 -5.12 -14.95 1.65
C GLN A 43 -3.91 -14.51 2.46
N PRO A 44 -2.72 -15.10 2.24
CA PRO A 44 -1.48 -14.55 2.76
C PRO A 44 -1.39 -13.08 2.37
N ARG A 45 -1.19 -12.19 3.35
CA ARG A 45 -1.13 -10.73 3.15
C ARG A 45 -0.09 -10.29 2.11
N TYR A 46 0.82 -11.20 1.75
CA TYR A 46 2.01 -10.95 0.93
C TYR A 46 2.21 -11.99 -0.18
N GLU A 47 1.14 -12.57 -0.75
CA GLU A 47 1.25 -13.57 -1.85
C GLU A 47 1.65 -12.94 -3.20
N PHE A 48 2.60 -12.00 -3.18
CA PHE A 48 3.18 -11.23 -4.30
C PHE A 48 2.42 -9.96 -4.71
N GLY A 49 2.64 -8.88 -3.95
CA GLY A 49 2.32 -7.50 -4.34
C GLY A 49 3.56 -6.69 -4.74
N VAL A 50 3.33 -5.49 -5.30
CA VAL A 50 4.39 -4.48 -5.52
C VAL A 50 4.28 -3.42 -4.44
N SER A 51 5.39 -3.07 -3.78
CA SER A 51 5.42 -1.93 -2.87
C SER A 51 6.00 -0.70 -3.55
N ILE A 52 5.44 0.46 -3.27
CA ILE A 52 5.89 1.76 -3.73
C ILE A 52 6.41 2.54 -2.53
N ILE A 53 7.61 3.08 -2.64
CA ILE A 53 8.17 4.02 -1.66
C ILE A 53 8.06 5.42 -2.24
N VAL A 54 7.52 6.38 -1.47
CA VAL A 54 7.47 7.80 -1.83
C VAL A 54 8.25 8.61 -0.79
N HIS A 55 9.21 9.41 -1.24
CA HIS A 55 10.07 10.22 -0.39
C HIS A 55 9.39 11.54 0.01
N LYS A 56 9.45 11.88 1.31
CA LYS A 56 8.87 13.13 1.86
C LYS A 56 9.49 14.39 1.27
N ALA A 57 10.80 14.35 0.97
CA ALA A 57 11.56 15.53 0.60
C ALA A 57 11.03 16.18 -0.70
N ASP A 58 10.84 15.34 -1.73
CA ASP A 58 10.63 15.76 -3.12
C ASP A 58 9.51 15.00 -3.84
N GLY A 59 8.91 13.97 -3.24
CA GLY A 59 7.94 13.10 -3.90
C GLY A 59 8.57 12.11 -4.88
N GLY A 60 9.90 11.99 -4.90
CA GLY A 60 10.59 10.95 -5.64
C GLY A 60 10.13 9.57 -5.17
N TRP A 61 9.98 8.63 -6.10
CA TRP A 61 9.42 7.32 -5.78
C TRP A 61 10.19 6.17 -6.44
N LYS A 62 10.07 4.98 -5.84
CA LYS A 62 10.61 3.70 -6.33
C LYS A 62 9.60 2.59 -6.06
N TYR A 63 9.67 1.49 -6.79
CA TYR A 63 8.87 0.30 -6.51
C TYR A 63 9.71 -0.96 -6.39
N PHE A 64 9.21 -1.95 -5.66
CA PHE A 64 9.87 -3.22 -5.38
C PHE A 64 8.86 -4.38 -5.41
N ASN A 65 9.27 -5.53 -5.95
CA ASN A 65 8.49 -6.76 -5.82
C ASN A 65 8.66 -7.31 -4.39
N VAL A 66 7.54 -7.47 -3.68
CA VAL A 66 7.49 -7.84 -2.24
C VAL A 66 7.75 -9.33 -2.00
N GLY A 67 7.98 -10.12 -3.06
CA GLY A 67 8.42 -11.52 -2.96
C GLY A 67 9.81 -11.72 -2.33
N ASN A 68 10.43 -10.67 -1.80
CA ASN A 68 11.70 -10.74 -1.07
C ASN A 68 11.44 -10.74 0.45
N PRO A 69 11.73 -11.83 1.18
CA PRO A 69 11.56 -11.94 2.63
C PRO A 69 12.25 -10.81 3.41
N GLU A 70 13.41 -10.33 2.96
CA GLU A 70 14.16 -9.26 3.63
C GLU A 70 13.44 -7.90 3.59
N PHE A 71 12.54 -7.70 2.62
CA PHE A 71 11.73 -6.49 2.53
C PHE A 71 10.58 -6.51 3.56
N LEU A 72 10.06 -7.69 3.89
CA LEU A 72 8.99 -7.86 4.89
C LEU A 72 9.50 -7.56 6.30
N ASP A 73 10.71 -8.01 6.64
CA ASP A 73 11.35 -7.72 7.93
C ASP A 73 11.52 -6.20 8.17
N VAL A 74 11.72 -5.42 7.10
CA VAL A 74 11.83 -3.96 7.17
C VAL A 74 10.45 -3.30 7.32
N LEU A 75 9.40 -3.85 6.70
CA LEU A 75 8.04 -3.35 6.82
C LEU A 75 7.46 -3.53 8.23
N ASP A 76 7.81 -4.64 8.91
CA ASP A 76 7.36 -4.93 10.27
C ASP A 76 7.86 -3.92 11.33
N VAL A 77 8.85 -3.10 10.99
CA VAL A 77 9.39 -2.04 11.85
C VAL A 77 8.78 -0.66 11.55
N LEU A 78 7.95 -0.54 10.50
CA LEU A 78 7.34 0.72 10.08
C LEU A 78 6.00 0.97 10.78
N GLU A 79 5.65 2.23 10.97
CA GLU A 79 4.38 2.60 11.60
C GLU A 79 3.24 2.48 10.57
N PRO A 80 2.22 1.63 10.79
CA PRO A 80 1.09 1.54 9.87
C PRO A 80 0.26 2.82 9.92
N VAL A 81 -0.14 3.34 8.76
CA VAL A 81 -0.94 4.57 8.65
C VAL A 81 -2.21 4.32 7.82
N ALA A 82 -3.30 4.98 8.21
CA ALA A 82 -4.56 4.86 7.52
C ALA A 82 -4.52 5.59 6.17
N LEU A 83 -4.94 4.90 5.09
CA LEU A 83 -5.17 5.57 3.81
C LEU A 83 -6.35 6.55 3.91
N PRO A 84 -6.29 7.71 3.23
CA PRO A 84 -7.45 8.58 3.08
C PRO A 84 -8.65 7.85 2.46
N GLU A 85 -9.88 8.22 2.85
CA GLU A 85 -11.11 7.51 2.44
C GLU A 85 -11.25 7.36 0.92
N LYS A 86 -10.80 8.36 0.14
CA LYS A 86 -10.80 8.32 -1.34
C LYS A 86 -9.96 7.18 -1.93
N TYR A 87 -8.97 6.66 -1.18
CA TYR A 87 -8.20 5.46 -1.52
C TYR A 87 -8.59 4.24 -0.69
N ALA A 88 -9.35 4.41 0.40
CA ALA A 88 -9.85 3.29 1.20
C ALA A 88 -10.82 2.38 0.41
N ALA A 89 -11.45 2.88 -0.66
CA ALA A 89 -12.24 2.08 -1.60
C ALA A 89 -11.42 1.00 -2.35
N LEU A 90 -10.09 1.06 -2.28
CA LEU A 90 -9.15 0.11 -2.89
C LEU A 90 -8.65 -0.96 -1.87
N ILE A 91 -8.80 -0.69 -0.57
CA ILE A 91 -8.68 -1.68 0.52
C ILE A 91 -10.10 -2.13 0.87
N ARG A 92 -10.72 -3.03 0.09
CA ARG A 92 -12.04 -3.56 0.49
C ARG A 92 -11.94 -4.44 1.76
N PRO A 93 -13.05 -4.53 2.53
CA PRO A 93 -13.07 -4.38 3.98
C PRO A 93 -12.70 -5.66 4.73
N LYS A 94 -12.29 -5.50 6.00
CA LYS A 94 -12.57 -6.48 7.05
C LYS A 94 -14.09 -6.72 7.07
N GLY A 95 -14.57 -7.86 6.57
CA GLY A 95 -15.98 -8.24 6.65
C GLY A 95 -16.69 -8.38 5.30
N ASP A 96 -16.90 -9.64 4.91
CA ASP A 96 -17.97 -10.16 4.04
C ASP A 96 -18.32 -9.39 2.76
N ALA A 97 -17.48 -9.55 1.74
CA ALA A 97 -17.96 -9.49 0.35
C ALA A 97 -18.48 -10.88 -0.07
N GLY A 98 -19.53 -11.39 0.59
CA GLY A 98 -19.99 -12.76 0.30
C GLY A 98 -21.07 -13.39 1.18
N GLN A 99 -22.00 -12.65 1.78
CA GLN A 99 -23.33 -13.22 2.06
C GLN A 99 -24.36 -12.59 1.12
N THR A 100 -24.39 -13.09 -0.11
CA THR A 100 -25.66 -13.14 -0.84
C THR A 100 -26.56 -14.12 -0.11
N ALA A 101 -27.60 -13.59 0.54
CA ALA A 101 -28.80 -14.35 0.91
C ALA A 101 -29.54 -14.83 -0.35
#